data_AF-A0A0L0UIB7-F1
#
_entry.id   AF-A0A0L0UIB7-F1
#
_cell.length_a   1.000
_cell.length_b   1.000
_cell.length_c   1.000
_cell.angle_alpha   90.00
_cell.angle_beta   90.00
_cell.angle_gamma   90.00
#
_symmetry.space_group_name_H-M   'P 1'
#
loop_
_entity.id
_entity.type
_entity.pdbx_description
1 polymer ?
#
loop_
_entity_poly.entity_id
_entity_poly.type
_entity_poly.pdbx_seq_one_letter_code
_entity_poly.pdbx_strand_id
1 'polypeptide(L)'
;MSTAPTEIKVARAKSQLKAGMLFRLDSSNNIADDIGRQLVTSGKRMTPQEIQMAVEAVTPDTIRAVAQKYLWDKDIAVAALGRVEGLLEYNRIRANMSSLTW
;
A
#
# COMPACT_ATOMS: atom_id res chain seq x y z
N MET A 1 5.20 2.00 -16.89
CA MET A 1 5.27 1.66 -15.45
C MET A 1 6.28 2.58 -14.78
N SER A 2 5.94 3.20 -13.64
CA SER A 2 6.85 4.09 -12.92
C SER A 2 7.81 3.27 -12.07
N THR A 3 8.96 2.90 -12.65
CA THR A 3 9.97 2.01 -12.04
C THR A 3 10.84 2.68 -10.96
N ALA A 4 10.71 4.01 -10.76
CA ALA A 4 11.41 4.72 -9.71
C ALA A 4 10.48 5.69 -8.95
N PRO A 5 10.27 5.49 -7.63
CA PRO A 5 9.60 6.48 -6.81
C PRO A 5 10.51 7.70 -6.63
N THR A 6 10.00 8.91 -6.89
CA THR A 6 10.72 10.15 -6.61
C THR A 6 10.51 10.57 -5.15
N GLU A 7 11.52 11.20 -4.55
CA GLU A 7 11.45 11.67 -3.15
C GLU A 7 10.23 12.55 -2.90
N ILE A 8 9.90 13.45 -3.83
CA ILE A 8 8.74 14.34 -3.74
C ILE A 8 7.42 13.55 -3.65
N LYS A 9 7.28 12.48 -4.46
CA LYS A 9 6.08 11.62 -4.43
C LYS A 9 6.00 10.84 -3.12
N VAL A 10 7.14 10.34 -2.63
CA VAL A 10 7.23 9.62 -1.36
C VAL A 10 6.86 10.54 -0.20
N ALA A 11 7.42 11.75 -0.13
CA ALA A 11 7.10 12.73 0.90
C ALA A 11 5.61 13.11 0.89
N ARG A 12 5.03 13.33 -0.30
CA ARG A 12 3.60 13.60 -0.43
C ARG A 12 2.75 12.43 0.07
N ALA A 13 3.07 11.20 -0.32
CA ALA A 13 2.35 10.01 0.10
C ALA A 13 2.44 9.79 1.62
N LYS A 14 3.61 10.03 2.24
CA LYS A 14 3.79 10.00 3.69
C LYS A 14 2.86 11.00 4.39
N SER A 15 2.79 12.24 3.91
CA SER A 15 1.92 13.27 4.49
C SER A 15 0.44 12.90 4.38
N GLN A 16 0.01 12.36 3.24
CA GLN A 16 -1.37 11.88 3.04
C GLN A 16 -1.70 10.72 3.98
N LEU A 17 -0.78 9.77 4.16
CA LEU A 17 -0.97 8.64 5.06
C LEU A 17 -1.08 9.10 6.52
N LYS A 18 -0.20 10.00 6.96
CA LYS A 18 -0.22 10.57 8.32
C LYS A 18 -1.55 11.29 8.60
N ALA A 19 -2.01 12.13 7.67
CA ALA A 19 -3.29 12.81 7.80
C ALA A 19 -4.47 11.82 7.89
N GLY A 20 -4.51 10.83 6.98
CA GLY A 20 -5.57 9.83 6.97
C GLY A 20 -5.63 8.98 8.25
N MET A 21 -4.48 8.66 8.86
CA MET A 21 -4.44 7.92 10.13
C MET A 21 -5.00 8.73 11.29
N LEU A 22 -4.71 10.04 11.35
CA LEU A 22 -5.23 10.90 12.40
C LEU A 22 -6.75 11.10 12.29
N PHE A 23 -7.26 11.33 11.08
CA PHE A 23 -8.72 11.46 10.87
C PHE A 23 -9.51 10.19 11.21
N ARG A 24 -8.89 9.01 11.16
CA ARG A 24 -9.56 7.77 11.57
C ARG A 24 -9.86 7.73 13.07
N LEU A 25 -9.20 8.55 13.87
CA LEU A 25 -9.35 8.58 15.33
C LEU A 25 -10.39 9.60 15.83
N ASP A 26 -11.22 10.16 14.94
CA ASP A 26 -12.20 11.21 15.30
C ASP A 26 -13.44 10.69 16.06
N SER A 27 -13.75 9.39 15.98
CA SER A 27 -14.92 8.81 16.67
C SER A 27 -14.55 7.68 17.63
N SER A 28 -15.28 7.58 18.73
CA SER A 28 -15.09 6.51 19.73
C SER A 28 -15.27 5.11 19.15
N ASN A 29 -16.20 4.93 18.20
CA ASN A 29 -16.40 3.66 17.50
C ASN A 29 -15.18 3.28 16.64
N ASN A 30 -14.62 4.24 15.89
CA ASN A 30 -13.42 3.98 15.08
C ASN A 30 -12.21 3.67 15.96
N ILE A 31 -12.10 4.33 17.12
CA ILE A 31 -11.06 4.04 18.10
C ILE A 31 -11.21 2.61 18.65
N ALA A 32 -12.43 2.19 19.00
CA ALA A 32 -12.69 0.85 19.51
C ALA A 32 -12.35 -0.25 18.48
N ASP A 33 -12.75 -0.05 17.22
CA ASP A 33 -12.39 -0.94 16.11
C ASP A 33 -10.87 -1.01 15.90
N ASP A 34 -10.18 0.13 15.91
CA ASP A 34 -8.73 0.17 15.75
C ASP A 34 -7.99 -0.58 16.86
N ILE A 35 -8.42 -0.41 18.12
CA ILE A 35 -7.89 -1.17 19.27
C ILE A 35 -8.07 -2.67 19.04
N GLY A 36 -9.31 -3.09 18.77
CA GLY A 36 -9.64 -4.51 18.61
C GLY A 36 -8.84 -5.14 17.48
N ARG A 37 -8.82 -4.49 16.31
CA ARG A 37 -8.07 -4.94 15.14
C ARG A 37 -6.58 -5.07 15.43
N GLN A 38 -5.95 -4.07 16.02
CA GLN A 38 -4.51 -4.10 16.31
C GLN A 38 -4.15 -5.16 17.36
N LEU A 39 -5.00 -5.36 18.37
CA LEU A 39 -4.80 -6.44 19.33
C LEU A 39 -4.86 -7.81 18.66
N VAL A 40 -5.83 -8.04 17.77
CA VAL A 40 -5.95 -9.32 17.06
C VAL A 40 -4.82 -9.54 16.05
N THR A 41 -4.43 -8.52 15.28
CA THR A 41 -3.44 -8.69 14.20
C THR A 41 -1.99 -8.64 14.66
N SER A 42 -1.70 -7.80 15.66
CA SER A 42 -0.31 -7.51 16.09
C SER A 42 -0.06 -7.79 17.57
N GLY A 43 -1.07 -8.20 18.35
CA GLY A 43 -0.93 -8.47 19.78
C GLY A 43 -0.74 -7.23 20.66
N LYS A 44 -0.59 -6.04 20.05
CA LYS A 44 -0.41 -4.77 20.75
C LYS A 44 -1.11 -3.65 20.00
N ARG A 45 -1.55 -2.64 20.76
CA ARG A 45 -1.97 -1.35 20.19
C ARG A 45 -0.75 -0.46 20.04
N MET A 46 -0.46 -0.04 18.82
CA MET A 46 0.57 0.96 18.53
C MET A 46 0.02 2.37 18.79
N THR A 47 0.86 3.21 19.38
CA THR A 47 0.59 4.63 19.56
C THR A 47 0.66 5.37 18.22
N PRO A 48 -0.06 6.50 18.05
CA PRO A 48 0.06 7.33 16.86
C PRO A 48 1.51 7.76 16.56
N GLN A 49 2.32 8.00 17.61
CA GLN A 49 3.71 8.40 17.51
C GLN A 49 4.59 7.28 16.96
N GLU A 50 4.44 6.04 17.45
CA GLU A 50 5.17 4.87 16.92
C GLU A 50 4.86 4.66 15.43
N ILE A 51 3.58 4.78 15.06
CA ILE A 51 3.17 4.64 13.65
C ILE A 51 3.76 5.76 12.80
N GLN A 52 3.73 7.00 13.30
CA GLN A 52 4.33 8.15 12.61
C GLN A 52 5.83 7.95 12.37
N MET A 53 6.57 7.50 13.39
CA MET A 53 8.01 7.20 13.27
C MET A 53 8.27 6.09 12.26
N ALA A 54 7.45 5.04 12.27
CA ALA A 54 7.56 3.94 11.30
C ALA A 54 7.33 4.42 9.85
N VAL A 55 6.34 5.29 9.63
CA VAL A 55 6.08 5.90 8.30
C VAL A 55 7.23 6.80 7.87
N GLU A 56 7.81 7.56 8.80
CA GLU A 56 8.90 8.49 8.49
C GLU A 56 10.19 7.76 8.10
N ALA A 57 10.45 6.59 8.69
CA ALA A 57 11.61 5.75 8.38
C ALA A 57 11.60 5.18 6.94
N VAL A 58 10.46 5.21 6.23
CA VAL A 58 10.35 4.65 4.88
C VAL A 58 11.13 5.49 3.86
N THR A 59 12.08 4.88 3.17
CA THR A 59 12.86 5.55 2.10
C THR A 59 12.35 5.17 0.70
N PRO A 60 12.69 5.93 -0.36
CA PRO A 60 12.42 5.52 -1.74
C PRO A 60 12.97 4.12 -2.07
N ASP A 61 14.12 3.76 -1.51
CA ASP A 61 14.71 2.42 -1.70
C ASP A 61 13.94 1.33 -0.97
N THR A 62 13.41 1.62 0.22
CA THR A 62 12.50 0.72 0.93
C THR A 62 11.27 0.43 0.05
N ILE A 63 10.69 1.47 -0.57
CA ILE A 63 9.54 1.31 -1.48
C ILE A 63 9.92 0.50 -2.71
N ARG A 64 11.11 0.73 -3.28
CA ARG A 64 11.62 -0.03 -4.43
C ARG A 64 11.78 -1.51 -4.08
N ALA A 65 12.38 -1.82 -2.93
CA ALA A 65 12.55 -3.19 -2.46
C ALA A 65 11.20 -3.90 -2.23
N VAL A 66 10.24 -3.22 -1.61
CA VAL A 66 8.88 -3.75 -1.40
C VAL A 66 8.15 -3.97 -2.72
N ALA A 67 8.23 -3.01 -3.66
CA ALA A 67 7.64 -3.16 -4.98
C ALA A 67 8.27 -4.31 -5.78
N GLN A 68 9.59 -4.46 -5.70
CA GLN A 68 10.29 -5.59 -6.32
C GLN A 68 9.86 -6.93 -5.71
N LYS A 69 9.66 -6.96 -4.39
CA LYS A 69 9.27 -8.19 -3.68
C LYS A 69 7.83 -8.61 -3.96
N TYR A 70 6.89 -7.67 -4.02
CA TYR A 70 5.45 -7.97 -4.02
C TYR A 70 4.71 -7.62 -5.32
N LEU A 71 5.26 -6.75 -6.16
CA LEU A 71 4.59 -6.28 -7.39
C LEU A 71 5.32 -6.77 -8.65
N TRP A 72 6.65 -6.75 -8.66
CA TRP A 72 7.42 -7.11 -9.85
C TRP A 72 7.32 -8.61 -10.16
N ASP A 73 6.87 -8.91 -11.38
CA ASP A 73 6.80 -10.27 -11.93
C ASP A 73 6.06 -11.26 -11.01
N LYS A 74 4.93 -10.82 -10.44
CA LYS A 74 4.06 -11.64 -9.59
C LYS A 74 2.81 -12.07 -10.34
N ASP A 75 2.34 -13.28 -10.02
CA ASP A 75 1.00 -13.71 -10.37
C ASP A 75 -0.03 -12.86 -9.65
N ILE A 76 -1.15 -12.63 -10.33
CA ILE A 76 -2.20 -11.71 -9.87
C ILE A 76 -3.52 -12.46 -9.76
N ALA A 77 -4.43 -11.93 -8.95
CA ALA A 77 -5.82 -12.39 -8.92
C ALA A 77 -6.69 -11.36 -9.65
N VAL A 78 -7.48 -11.80 -10.62
CA VAL A 78 -8.40 -10.95 -11.38
C VAL A 78 -9.83 -11.46 -11.17
N ALA A 79 -10.72 -10.57 -10.73
CA ALA A 79 -12.14 -10.83 -10.61
C ALA A 79 -12.90 -9.71 -11.34
N ALA A 80 -13.85 -10.07 -12.21
CA ALA A 80 -14.65 -9.12 -12.98
C ALA A 80 -16.09 -9.66 -13.14
N LEU A 81 -17.06 -8.75 -13.13
CA LEU A 81 -18.49 -9.08 -13.20
C LEU A 81 -19.21 -8.11 -14.13
N GLY A 82 -20.12 -8.63 -14.97
CA GLY A 82 -20.92 -7.83 -15.90
C GLY A 82 -20.35 -7.80 -17.32
N ARG A 83 -20.41 -6.64 -17.97
CA ARG A 83 -19.90 -6.42 -19.34
C ARG A 83 -18.40 -6.14 -19.30
N VAL A 84 -17.61 -7.20 -19.52
CA VAL A 84 -16.16 -7.21 -19.34
C VAL A 84 -15.39 -7.37 -20.65
N GLU A 85 -16.02 -7.04 -21.78
CA GLU A 85 -15.47 -7.22 -23.13
C GLU A 85 -14.19 -6.39 -23.37
N GLY A 86 -13.99 -5.31 -22.60
CA GLY A 86 -12.78 -4.49 -22.63
C GLY A 86 -11.65 -4.95 -21.69
N LEU A 87 -11.89 -5.98 -20.87
CA LEU A 87 -10.87 -6.50 -19.96
C LEU A 87 -9.83 -7.30 -20.75
N LEU A 88 -8.56 -6.98 -20.52
CA LEU A 88 -7.47 -7.74 -21.13
C LEU A 88 -7.44 -9.17 -20.57
N GLU A 89 -7.03 -10.11 -21.42
CA GLU A 89 -6.78 -11.48 -20.98
C GLU A 89 -5.72 -11.52 -19.87
N TYR A 90 -5.86 -12.49 -18.96
CA TYR A 90 -4.97 -12.65 -17.82
C TYR A 90 -3.49 -12.62 -18.21
N ASN A 91 -3.11 -13.38 -19.26
CA ASN A 91 -1.72 -13.46 -19.72
C ASN A 91 -1.16 -12.11 -20.15
N ARG A 92 -2.00 -11.25 -20.73
CA ARG A 92 -1.59 -9.89 -21.13
C ARG A 92 -1.41 -8.98 -19.92
N ILE A 93 -2.26 -9.10 -18.91
CA ILE A 93 -2.11 -8.35 -17.65
C ILE A 93 -0.87 -8.84 -16.90
N ARG A 94 -0.66 -10.15 -16.81
CA ARG A 94 0.49 -10.78 -16.16
C ARG A 94 1.82 -10.40 -16.84
N ALA A 95 1.86 -10.32 -18.17
CA ALA A 95 3.03 -9.86 -18.91
C ALA A 95 3.38 -8.40 -18.58
N ASN A 96 2.37 -7.55 -18.36
CA ASN A 96 2.55 -6.16 -17.97
C ASN A 96 3.00 -5.97 -16.50
N MET A 97 3.18 -7.03 -15.71
CA MET A 97 3.72 -6.93 -14.34
C MET A 97 5.25 -6.81 -14.30
N SER A 98 5.90 -6.82 -15.47
CA SER A 98 7.35 -6.66 -15.62
C SER A 98 7.65 -5.84 -16.88
N SER A 99 8.85 -5.25 -16.96
CA SER A 99 9.33 -4.57 -18.17
C SER A 99 10.63 -5.23 -18.65
N LEU A 100 10.74 -5.41 -19.96
CA LEU A 100 11.96 -5.90 -20.62
C LEU A 100 13.00 -4.78 -20.86
N THR A 101 12.59 -3.52 -20.70
CA THR A 101 13.49 -2.37 -20.75
C THR A 101 14.14 -2.20 -19.38
N TRP A 102 15.36 -2.71 -19.25
CA TRP A 102 16.30 -2.29 -18.21
C TRP A 102 17.23 -1.23 -18.77
#